data_AF-A0A3C1HX57-F1
#
_entry.id   AF-A0A3C1HX57-F1
#
_cell.length_a   1.000
_cell.length_b   1.000
_cell.length_c   1.000
_cell.angle_alpha   90.00
_cell.angle_beta   90.00
_cell.angle_gamma   90.00
#
_symmetry.space_group_name_H-M   'P 1'
#
loop_
_entity.id
_entity.type
_entity.pdbx_description
1 polymer ?
#
loop_
_entity_poly.entity_id
_entity_poly.type
_entity_poly.pdbx_seq_one_letter_code
_entity_poly.pdbx_strand_id
1 'polypeptide(L)'
;RFYYSRLEHSVGTALIVWNFTHDKKQTLAGLFHDVSTPAFSHVIDFRNGDTLTQESTELNNQKMINEDLELSELLFSHGIYKYEIDDYHRYPIADNNIPGLSADRLEYMFPSGCSLDAVWNMDEIERLYSQVAVLENADGLPELGFLDQQAAFDYMRKFIEVSMILQHNEDKVSMQLLADIVSRALECKLIAEEQLFTISEKALVEKFDALAKDNVDESFTRLYHTFRNMKVVQHTQEPLPDSYCVSVSVKKRYVNPLVKLGNGTSSSPAKAVRLSELNKEADSCIKEFLSFADTQFGCVPWC
;
A
#
# COMPACT_ATOMS: atom_id res chain seq x y z
N ARG A 1 -0.78 -20.91 3.80
CA ARG A 1 -0.84 -19.84 2.78
C ARG A 1 -1.41 -18.63 3.50
N PHE A 2 -0.63 -17.58 3.67
CA PHE A 2 -1.12 -16.33 4.28
C PHE A 2 -2.09 -15.70 3.26
N TYR A 3 -3.34 -15.51 3.65
CA TYR A 3 -4.33 -14.78 2.85
C TYR A 3 -4.49 -13.43 3.52
N TYR A 4 -4.33 -12.36 2.76
CA TYR A 4 -4.36 -10.99 3.23
C TYR A 4 -5.16 -10.18 2.22
N SER A 5 -6.32 -9.73 2.65
CA SER A 5 -7.32 -9.02 1.86
C SER A 5 -7.39 -7.55 2.25
N ARG A 6 -7.96 -6.73 1.37
CA ARG A 6 -8.23 -5.31 1.68
C ARG A 6 -9.14 -5.14 2.88
N LEU A 7 -10.06 -6.07 3.12
CA LEU A 7 -10.89 -6.05 4.34
C LEU A 7 -10.04 -6.27 5.60
N GLU A 8 -9.12 -7.23 5.59
CA GLU A 8 -8.23 -7.49 6.73
C GLU A 8 -7.32 -6.28 7.00
N HIS A 9 -6.77 -5.69 5.94
CA HIS A 9 -6.02 -4.44 6.00
C HIS A 9 -6.82 -3.31 6.66
N SER A 10 -8.00 -2.99 6.13
CA SER A 10 -8.87 -1.93 6.65
C SER A 10 -9.29 -2.16 8.11
N VAL A 11 -9.59 -3.41 8.48
CA VAL A 11 -9.90 -3.77 9.87
C VAL A 11 -8.68 -3.57 10.76
N GLY A 12 -7.49 -4.01 10.33
CA GLY A 12 -6.23 -3.80 11.05
C GLY A 12 -5.94 -2.31 11.26
N THR A 13 -6.09 -1.49 10.21
CA THR A 13 -5.87 -0.04 10.25
C THR A 13 -6.83 0.60 11.26
N ALA A 14 -8.12 0.25 11.21
CA ALA A 14 -9.11 0.72 12.15
C ALA A 14 -8.80 0.32 13.61
N LEU A 15 -8.34 -0.91 13.84
CA LEU A 15 -7.96 -1.39 15.18
C LEU A 15 -6.76 -0.64 15.75
N ILE A 16 -5.75 -0.35 14.92
CA ILE A 16 -4.59 0.45 15.32
C ILE A 16 -5.03 1.87 15.68
N VAL A 17 -5.85 2.49 14.83
CA VAL A 17 -6.41 3.82 15.10
C VAL A 17 -7.17 3.83 16.44
N TRP A 18 -8.09 2.89 16.63
CA TRP A 18 -8.88 2.78 17.85
C TRP A 18 -8.02 2.60 19.09
N ASN A 19 -6.99 1.73 19.01
CA ASN A 19 -6.07 1.48 20.11
C ASN A 19 -5.38 2.77 20.61
N PHE A 20 -5.04 3.68 19.69
CA PHE A 20 -4.30 4.89 20.03
C PHE A 20 -5.18 6.10 20.31
N THR A 21 -6.36 6.22 19.72
CA THR A 21 -7.17 7.44 19.81
C THR A 21 -8.51 7.26 20.50
N HIS A 22 -9.06 6.05 20.49
CA HIS A 22 -10.43 5.76 20.91
C HIS A 22 -11.48 6.68 20.24
N ASP A 23 -11.13 7.30 19.10
CA ASP A 23 -12.00 8.18 18.34
C ASP A 23 -12.75 7.37 17.28
N LYS A 24 -14.08 7.34 17.40
CA LYS A 24 -14.93 6.57 16.49
C LYS A 24 -14.86 7.06 15.05
N LYS A 25 -14.79 8.37 14.83
CA LYS A 25 -14.82 8.96 13.48
C LYS A 25 -13.52 8.64 12.77
N GLN A 26 -12.39 8.83 13.45
CA GLN A 26 -11.09 8.46 12.92
C GLN A 26 -10.99 6.95 12.65
N THR A 27 -11.50 6.12 13.55
CA THR A 27 -11.51 4.66 13.41
C THR A 27 -12.30 4.24 12.18
N LEU A 28 -13.48 4.82 11.97
CA LEU A 28 -14.31 4.55 10.80
C LEU A 28 -13.66 5.09 9.53
N ALA A 29 -13.03 6.27 9.55
CA ALA A 29 -12.27 6.77 8.42
C ALA A 29 -11.15 5.79 8.01
N GLY A 30 -10.42 5.25 8.99
CA GLY A 30 -9.43 4.18 8.77
C GLY A 30 -10.06 2.86 8.28
N LEU A 31 -11.28 2.52 8.68
CA LEU A 31 -11.98 1.31 8.19
C LEU A 31 -12.41 1.45 6.72
N PHE A 32 -12.81 2.65 6.29
CA PHE A 32 -13.34 2.89 4.94
C PHE A 32 -12.33 3.45 3.95
N HIS A 33 -11.07 3.66 4.35
CA HIS A 33 -10.05 4.32 3.53
C HIS A 33 -9.74 3.61 2.20
N ASP A 34 -10.07 2.32 2.09
CA ASP A 34 -9.78 1.46 0.93
C ASP A 34 -11.07 0.82 0.37
N VAL A 35 -12.24 1.38 0.66
CA VAL A 35 -13.53 0.78 0.26
C VAL A 35 -13.69 0.72 -1.25
N SER A 36 -13.07 1.63 -1.99
CA SER A 36 -13.09 1.65 -3.45
C SER A 36 -11.89 0.99 -4.11
N THR A 37 -11.11 0.17 -3.40
CA THR A 37 -10.03 -0.57 -4.04
C THR A 37 -10.60 -1.67 -4.96
N PRO A 38 -10.32 -1.63 -6.28
CA PRO A 38 -10.74 -2.68 -7.21
C PRO A 38 -9.89 -3.96 -7.04
N ALA A 39 -10.36 -5.05 -7.63
CA ALA A 39 -9.57 -6.27 -7.82
C ALA A 39 -8.19 -5.95 -8.42
N PHE A 40 -7.15 -6.60 -7.90
CA PHE A 40 -5.75 -6.37 -8.21
C PHE A 40 -5.17 -5.02 -7.73
N SER A 41 -5.94 -4.21 -6.98
CA SER A 41 -5.44 -3.02 -6.27
C SER A 41 -4.62 -2.07 -7.15
N HIS A 42 -3.34 -1.85 -6.82
CA HIS A 42 -2.45 -0.91 -7.51
C HIS A 42 -2.18 -1.25 -8.98
N VAL A 43 -2.52 -2.46 -9.45
CA VAL A 43 -2.56 -2.75 -10.89
C VAL A 43 -3.47 -1.76 -11.62
N ILE A 44 -4.56 -1.33 -11.00
CA ILE A 44 -5.46 -0.35 -11.60
C ILE A 44 -4.84 1.05 -11.63
N ASP A 45 -4.01 1.41 -10.65
CA ASP A 45 -3.23 2.65 -10.72
C ASP A 45 -2.23 2.62 -11.89
N PHE A 46 -1.56 1.49 -12.13
CA PHE A 46 -0.69 1.31 -13.30
C PHE A 46 -1.47 1.45 -14.60
N ARG A 47 -2.64 0.81 -14.70
CA ARG A 47 -3.55 0.96 -15.85
C ARG A 47 -3.94 2.41 -16.07
N ASN A 48 -4.22 3.15 -15.01
CA ASN A 48 -4.63 4.55 -15.07
C ASN A 48 -3.46 5.51 -15.32
N GLY A 49 -2.22 5.01 -15.40
CA GLY A 49 -1.01 5.81 -15.57
C GLY A 49 -0.56 6.53 -14.30
N ASP A 50 -1.09 6.16 -13.13
CA ASP A 50 -0.79 6.73 -11.83
C ASP A 50 0.20 5.87 -11.02
N THR A 51 1.37 5.60 -11.58
CA THR A 51 2.38 4.76 -10.92
C THR A 51 3.16 5.49 -9.83
N LEU A 52 3.20 6.83 -9.90
CA LEU A 52 3.99 7.68 -9.00
C LEU A 52 3.24 8.07 -7.72
N THR A 53 1.91 8.25 -7.80
CA THR A 53 1.10 8.62 -6.62
C THR A 53 0.26 7.45 -6.13
N GLN A 54 -0.23 6.57 -7.02
CA GLN A 54 -1.02 5.38 -6.67
C GLN A 54 -2.24 5.70 -5.80
N GLU A 55 -2.94 6.78 -6.16
CA GLU A 55 -4.08 7.36 -5.43
C GLU A 55 -5.34 7.39 -6.34
N SER A 56 -5.22 6.99 -7.61
CA SER A 56 -6.32 7.03 -8.58
C SER A 56 -7.53 6.20 -8.17
N THR A 57 -7.32 5.12 -7.42
CA THR A 57 -8.41 4.26 -6.93
C THR A 57 -9.12 4.85 -5.70
N GLU A 58 -8.48 5.74 -4.94
CA GLU A 58 -9.02 6.34 -3.72
C GLU A 58 -10.09 7.40 -4.01
N LEU A 59 -10.09 7.98 -5.21
CA LEU A 59 -11.04 9.02 -5.66
C LEU A 59 -12.52 8.59 -5.54
N ASN A 60 -12.79 7.29 -5.53
CA ASN A 60 -14.14 6.75 -5.43
C ASN A 60 -14.58 6.47 -3.98
N ASN A 61 -13.69 6.52 -2.99
CA ASN A 61 -14.01 6.24 -1.59
C ASN A 61 -15.14 7.15 -1.09
N GLN A 62 -14.94 8.46 -1.26
CA GLN A 62 -15.93 9.45 -0.86
C GLN A 62 -17.28 9.21 -1.53
N LYS A 63 -17.28 8.87 -2.82
CA LYS A 63 -18.51 8.59 -3.57
C LYS A 63 -19.22 7.35 -3.02
N MET A 64 -18.51 6.23 -2.87
CA MET A 64 -19.08 4.97 -2.37
C MET A 64 -19.67 5.13 -0.97
N ILE A 65 -18.95 5.80 -0.07
CA ILE A 65 -19.44 6.10 1.29
C ILE A 65 -20.68 7.00 1.23
N ASN A 66 -20.68 8.03 0.40
CA ASN A 66 -21.77 8.99 0.33
C ASN A 66 -23.02 8.47 -0.38
N GLU A 67 -22.90 7.51 -1.29
CA GLU A 67 -24.02 6.92 -2.02
C GLU A 67 -24.66 5.73 -1.28
N ASP A 68 -23.99 5.17 -0.25
CA ASP A 68 -24.52 4.07 0.55
C ASP A 68 -25.55 4.55 1.60
N LEU A 69 -26.82 4.21 1.38
CA LEU A 69 -27.93 4.59 2.26
C LEU A 69 -27.95 3.80 3.58
N GLU A 70 -27.62 2.51 3.55
CA GLU A 70 -27.62 1.66 4.74
C GLU A 70 -26.51 2.09 5.69
N LEU A 71 -25.32 2.34 5.16
CA LEU A 71 -24.21 2.93 5.91
C LEU A 71 -24.61 4.30 6.49
N SER A 72 -25.27 5.15 5.71
CA SER A 72 -25.73 6.46 6.16
C SER A 72 -26.66 6.38 7.37
N GLU A 73 -27.61 5.44 7.37
CA GLU A 73 -28.56 5.22 8.48
C GLU A 73 -27.84 4.69 9.73
N LEU A 74 -26.92 3.75 9.56
CA LEU A 74 -26.10 3.20 10.65
C LEU A 74 -25.23 4.28 11.31
N LEU A 75 -24.52 5.09 10.52
CA LEU A 75 -23.69 6.19 11.04
C LEU A 75 -24.53 7.23 11.79
N PHE A 76 -25.69 7.60 11.23
CA PHE A 76 -26.59 8.57 11.85
C PHE A 76 -27.13 8.08 13.20
N SER A 77 -27.42 6.77 13.32
CA SER A 77 -27.84 6.16 14.60
C SER A 77 -26.78 6.29 15.72
N HIS A 78 -25.51 6.47 15.33
CA HIS A 78 -24.39 6.71 16.23
C HIS A 78 -23.98 8.19 16.33
N GLY A 79 -24.72 9.11 15.71
CA GLY A 79 -24.43 10.55 15.71
C GLY A 79 -23.19 10.92 14.88
N ILE A 80 -22.86 10.13 13.86
CA ILE A 80 -21.73 10.34 12.96
C ILE A 80 -22.27 10.70 11.58
N TYR A 81 -21.70 11.72 10.97
CA TYR A 81 -22.04 12.11 9.59
C TYR A 81 -21.00 11.58 8.60
N LYS A 82 -21.42 11.32 7.36
CA LYS A 82 -20.54 10.75 6.31
C LYS A 82 -19.31 11.60 6.02
N TYR A 83 -19.46 12.93 6.02
CA TYR A 83 -18.34 13.87 5.83
C TYR A 83 -17.25 13.78 6.92
N GLU A 84 -17.51 13.06 8.02
CA GLU A 84 -16.55 12.85 9.10
C GLU A 84 -15.71 11.60 8.91
N ILE A 85 -16.02 10.76 7.92
CA ILE A 85 -15.33 9.49 7.69
C ILE A 85 -14.92 9.27 6.23
N ASP A 86 -15.40 10.11 5.31
CA ASP A 86 -15.22 9.96 3.86
C ASP A 86 -13.88 10.49 3.33
N ASP A 87 -13.05 11.05 4.22
CA ASP A 87 -11.70 11.52 3.97
C ASP A 87 -10.82 11.22 5.19
N TYR A 88 -10.07 10.12 5.10
CA TYR A 88 -9.17 9.67 6.17
C TYR A 88 -7.88 10.51 6.28
N HIS A 89 -7.48 11.25 5.24
CA HIS A 89 -6.31 12.14 5.28
C HIS A 89 -6.45 13.28 6.29
N ARG A 90 -7.69 13.58 6.71
CA ARG A 90 -8.00 14.54 7.79
C ARG A 90 -7.48 14.11 9.15
N TYR A 91 -7.07 12.86 9.28
CA TYR A 91 -6.72 12.22 10.53
C TYR A 91 -5.27 11.72 10.51
N PRO A 92 -4.31 12.50 11.05
CA PRO A 92 -2.87 12.18 11.05
C PRO A 92 -2.46 10.80 11.61
N ILE A 93 -3.30 10.19 12.46
CA ILE A 93 -3.07 8.83 12.97
C ILE A 93 -3.54 7.76 11.98
N ALA A 94 -4.62 8.00 11.23
CA ALA A 94 -5.11 7.07 10.21
C ALA A 94 -4.21 7.12 8.97
N ASP A 95 -3.97 8.33 8.45
CA ASP A 95 -3.04 8.62 7.37
C ASP A 95 -2.20 9.86 7.66
N ASN A 96 -0.99 9.89 7.11
CA ASN A 96 -0.07 10.99 7.28
C ASN A 96 0.77 11.16 6.02
N ASN A 97 1.26 12.36 5.73
CA ASN A 97 2.15 12.55 4.60
C ASN A 97 3.51 11.89 4.86
N ILE A 98 4.12 11.34 3.81
CA ILE A 98 5.51 10.87 3.87
C ILE A 98 6.42 12.03 4.32
N PRO A 99 7.37 11.82 5.25
CA PRO A 99 7.82 10.51 5.76
C PRO A 99 7.15 10.08 7.09
N GLY A 100 6.04 10.70 7.46
CA GLY A 100 5.35 10.39 8.70
C GLY A 100 4.78 8.97 8.75
N LEU A 101 4.74 8.39 9.95
CA LEU A 101 4.12 7.08 10.17
C LEU A 101 2.63 7.25 10.50
N SER A 102 1.80 6.43 9.85
CA SER A 102 0.36 6.35 10.06
C SER A 102 -0.06 4.92 10.37
N ALA A 103 -1.29 4.73 10.82
CA ALA A 103 -1.87 3.40 11.06
C ALA A 103 -1.91 2.58 9.78
N ASP A 104 -2.30 3.18 8.65
CA ASP A 104 -2.26 2.55 7.33
C ASP A 104 -0.87 1.97 7.01
N ARG A 105 0.18 2.82 7.03
CA ARG A 105 1.56 2.38 6.76
C ARG A 105 2.11 1.40 7.76
N LEU A 106 1.70 1.52 9.03
CA LEU A 106 2.10 0.58 10.06
C LEU A 106 1.47 -0.79 9.83
N GLU A 107 0.19 -0.81 9.47
CA GLU A 107 -0.56 -2.04 9.25
C GLU A 107 -0.01 -2.78 8.04
N TYR A 108 -0.07 -2.21 6.81
CA TYR A 108 0.19 -3.03 5.62
C TYR A 108 1.62 -3.56 5.52
N MET A 109 2.57 -2.92 6.20
CA MET A 109 3.98 -3.33 6.14
C MET A 109 4.31 -4.55 6.97
N PHE A 110 3.58 -4.81 8.05
CA PHE A 110 3.78 -6.02 8.85
C PHE A 110 3.36 -7.29 8.07
N PRO A 111 2.11 -7.42 7.55
CA PRO A 111 1.70 -8.50 6.66
C PRO A 111 2.55 -8.60 5.39
N SER A 112 2.91 -7.47 4.77
CA SER A 112 3.72 -7.46 3.55
C SER A 112 5.11 -8.05 3.80
N GLY A 113 5.80 -7.63 4.85
CA GLY A 113 7.11 -8.20 5.17
C GLY A 113 7.06 -9.64 5.68
N CYS A 114 5.96 -10.08 6.30
CA CYS A 114 5.76 -11.51 6.61
C CYS A 114 5.65 -12.35 5.32
N SER A 115 4.97 -11.81 4.30
CA SER A 115 4.54 -12.55 3.12
C SER A 115 5.56 -12.57 1.99
N LEU A 116 6.26 -11.45 1.77
CA LEU A 116 7.16 -11.29 0.62
C LEU A 116 8.50 -12.00 0.88
N ASP A 117 9.21 -11.60 1.94
CA ASP A 117 10.56 -12.11 2.24
C ASP A 117 10.73 -12.60 3.69
N ALA A 118 9.63 -12.80 4.41
CA ALA A 118 9.62 -13.19 5.83
C ALA A 118 10.53 -12.29 6.71
N VAL A 119 10.56 -11.00 6.38
CA VAL A 119 11.33 -9.93 7.05
C VAL A 119 10.88 -9.77 8.50
N TRP A 120 9.62 -10.10 8.79
CA TRP A 120 9.03 -10.06 10.13
C TRP A 120 8.62 -11.47 10.59
N ASN A 121 8.71 -11.68 11.89
CA ASN A 121 7.94 -12.71 12.58
C ASN A 121 7.04 -12.08 13.66
N MET A 122 6.08 -12.87 14.16
CA MET A 122 5.06 -12.38 15.10
C MET A 122 5.65 -11.83 16.40
N ASP A 123 6.70 -12.46 16.96
CA ASP A 123 7.34 -11.99 18.21
C ASP A 123 8.01 -10.63 18.02
N GLU A 124 8.60 -10.39 16.84
CA GLU A 124 9.17 -9.09 16.48
C GLU A 124 8.09 -8.03 16.28
N ILE A 125 6.98 -8.37 15.62
CA ILE A 125 5.85 -7.46 15.43
C ILE A 125 5.29 -7.04 16.78
N GLU A 126 5.02 -7.99 17.68
CA GLU A 126 4.52 -7.71 19.02
C GLU A 126 5.49 -6.79 19.79
N ARG A 127 6.79 -7.12 19.77
CA ARG A 127 7.81 -6.32 20.43
C ARG A 127 7.86 -4.90 19.88
N LEU A 128 7.87 -4.72 18.56
CA LEU A 128 7.95 -3.39 17.94
C LEU A 128 6.66 -2.59 18.14
N TYR A 129 5.49 -3.22 17.98
CA TYR A 129 4.20 -2.60 18.20
C TYR A 129 4.06 -2.11 19.65
N SER A 130 4.60 -2.84 20.62
CA SER A 130 4.63 -2.41 22.04
C SER A 130 5.40 -1.10 22.28
N GLN A 131 6.27 -0.71 21.34
CA GLN A 131 7.02 0.54 21.40
C GLN A 131 6.34 1.68 20.65
N VAL A 132 5.23 1.43 19.94
CA VAL A 132 4.51 2.47 19.21
C VAL A 132 3.72 3.36 20.17
N ALA A 133 3.75 4.66 19.95
CA ALA A 133 2.99 5.65 20.71
C ALA A 133 2.56 6.82 19.82
N VAL A 134 1.53 7.55 20.26
CA VAL A 134 1.19 8.85 19.66
C VAL A 134 2.15 9.91 20.19
N LEU A 135 2.88 10.54 19.28
CA LEU A 135 3.81 11.64 19.52
C LEU A 135 3.32 12.90 18.78
N GLU A 136 3.93 14.05 19.09
CA GLU A 136 3.63 15.31 18.42
C GLU A 136 4.77 15.63 17.44
N ASN A 137 4.43 15.94 16.19
CA ASN A 137 5.40 16.31 15.17
C ASN A 137 5.77 17.81 15.25
N ALA A 138 6.65 18.28 14.37
CA ALA A 138 7.12 19.67 14.38
C ALA A 138 6.02 20.72 14.14
N ASP A 139 4.90 20.31 13.53
CA ASP A 139 3.74 21.17 13.23
C ASP A 139 2.68 21.12 14.35
N GLY A 140 2.94 20.40 15.45
CA GLY A 140 1.99 20.23 16.55
C GLY A 140 0.88 19.21 16.28
N LEU A 141 1.02 18.39 15.22
CA LEU A 141 0.04 17.36 14.87
C LEU A 141 0.40 16.01 15.50
N PRO A 142 -0.60 15.21 15.90
CA PRO A 142 -0.36 13.86 16.41
C PRO A 142 0.15 12.95 15.29
N GLU A 143 1.10 12.09 15.59
CA GLU A 143 1.68 11.15 14.64
C GLU A 143 2.09 9.87 15.37
N LEU A 144 1.98 8.70 14.72
CA LEU A 144 2.54 7.47 15.29
C LEU A 144 4.07 7.54 15.27
N GLY A 145 4.70 7.20 16.39
CA GLY A 145 6.14 7.11 16.51
C GLY A 145 6.52 6.03 17.51
N PHE A 146 7.78 6.06 17.96
CA PHE A 146 8.33 5.04 18.83
C PHE A 146 8.85 5.63 20.15
N LEU A 147 8.66 4.85 21.22
CA LEU A 147 9.20 5.14 22.55
C LEU A 147 10.70 4.86 22.63
N ASP A 148 11.18 3.89 21.85
CA ASP A 148 12.58 3.46 21.82
C ASP A 148 13.22 3.71 20.46
N GLN A 149 14.45 4.23 20.46
CA GLN A 149 15.17 4.58 19.24
C GLN A 149 15.56 3.34 18.42
N GLN A 150 15.94 2.25 19.09
CA GLN A 150 16.36 1.03 18.39
C GLN A 150 15.15 0.37 17.72
N ALA A 151 14.00 0.31 18.40
CA ALA A 151 12.75 -0.16 17.82
C ALA A 151 12.33 0.67 16.59
N ALA A 152 12.45 1.99 16.66
CA ALA A 152 12.18 2.88 15.52
C ALA A 152 13.10 2.58 14.32
N PHE A 153 14.39 2.35 14.60
CA PHE A 153 15.39 2.02 13.58
C PHE A 153 15.16 0.65 12.96
N ASP A 154 14.93 -0.37 13.78
CA ASP A 154 14.62 -1.72 13.32
C ASP A 154 13.36 -1.72 12.45
N TYR A 155 12.33 -0.96 12.86
CA TYR A 155 11.11 -0.83 12.08
C TYR A 155 11.37 -0.17 10.73
N MET A 156 12.00 1.02 10.74
CA MET A 156 12.31 1.79 9.53
C MET A 156 13.18 1.00 8.55
N ARG A 157 14.24 0.33 9.03
CA ARG A 157 15.15 -0.45 8.19
C ARG A 157 14.40 -1.58 7.47
N LYS A 158 13.61 -2.36 8.20
CA LYS A 158 12.81 -3.45 7.61
C LYS A 158 11.67 -2.92 6.72
N PHE A 159 11.12 -1.75 7.02
CA PHE A 159 10.20 -1.06 6.11
C PHE A 159 10.88 -0.80 4.75
N ILE A 160 12.11 -0.28 4.77
CA ILE A 160 12.89 -0.02 3.54
C ILE A 160 13.21 -1.32 2.81
N GLU A 161 13.56 -2.40 3.51
CA GLU A 161 13.82 -3.72 2.89
C GLU A 161 12.62 -4.20 2.07
N VAL A 162 11.42 -4.18 2.66
CA VAL A 162 10.18 -4.53 1.94
C VAL A 162 9.89 -3.54 0.82
N SER A 163 10.10 -2.24 1.06
CA SER A 163 9.85 -1.20 0.05
C SER A 163 10.80 -1.30 -1.15
N MET A 164 12.01 -1.85 -0.96
CA MET A 164 12.98 -2.08 -2.04
C MET A 164 12.47 -3.12 -3.04
N ILE A 165 11.80 -4.18 -2.55
CA ILE A 165 11.14 -5.19 -3.40
C ILE A 165 10.19 -4.52 -4.39
N LEU A 166 9.41 -3.54 -3.92
CA LEU A 166 8.46 -2.78 -4.73
C LEU A 166 9.12 -1.81 -5.73
N GLN A 167 10.43 -1.55 -5.59
CA GLN A 167 11.19 -0.72 -6.54
C GLN A 167 11.86 -1.55 -7.64
N HIS A 168 11.90 -2.87 -7.50
CA HIS A 168 12.56 -3.75 -8.45
C HIS A 168 11.74 -3.97 -9.71
N ASN A 169 12.42 -4.26 -10.81
CA ASN A 169 11.80 -4.50 -12.10
C ASN A 169 10.90 -5.74 -12.11
N GLU A 170 11.10 -6.70 -11.21
CA GLU A 170 10.22 -7.84 -10.98
C GLU A 170 8.79 -7.41 -10.61
N ASP A 171 8.65 -6.50 -9.65
CA ASP A 171 7.35 -5.98 -9.23
C ASP A 171 6.73 -5.11 -10.35
N LYS A 172 7.52 -4.19 -10.92
CA LYS A 172 7.06 -3.29 -11.98
C LYS A 172 6.56 -4.02 -13.23
N VAL A 173 7.29 -5.04 -13.69
CA VAL A 173 6.88 -5.85 -14.84
C VAL A 173 5.61 -6.62 -14.50
N SER A 174 5.51 -7.21 -13.31
CA SER A 174 4.33 -7.95 -12.87
C SER A 174 3.09 -7.07 -12.81
N MET A 175 3.20 -5.87 -12.21
CA MET A 175 2.11 -4.92 -12.08
C MET A 175 1.66 -4.38 -13.45
N GLN A 176 2.60 -3.92 -14.28
CA GLN A 176 2.25 -3.36 -15.59
C GLN A 176 1.71 -4.44 -16.55
N LEU A 177 2.26 -5.66 -16.55
CA LEU A 177 1.76 -6.74 -17.39
C LEU A 177 0.33 -7.12 -17.02
N LEU A 178 0.03 -7.21 -15.72
CA LEU A 178 -1.34 -7.45 -15.26
C LEU A 178 -2.27 -6.27 -15.56
N ALA A 179 -1.77 -5.03 -15.52
CA ALA A 179 -2.53 -3.83 -15.92
C ALA A 179 -2.91 -3.87 -17.40
N ASP A 180 -1.98 -4.28 -18.27
CA ASP A 180 -2.21 -4.43 -19.70
C ASP A 180 -3.17 -5.58 -20.01
N ILE A 181 -3.11 -6.70 -19.26
CA ILE A 181 -4.08 -7.81 -19.34
C ILE A 181 -5.49 -7.31 -19.02
N VAL A 182 -5.66 -6.63 -17.89
CA VAL A 182 -6.96 -6.08 -17.47
C VAL A 182 -7.47 -5.07 -18.49
N SER A 183 -6.60 -4.17 -18.97
CA SER A 183 -6.94 -3.17 -19.99
C SER A 183 -7.44 -3.84 -21.26
N ARG A 184 -6.71 -4.83 -21.77
CA ARG A 184 -7.11 -5.56 -22.97
C ARG A 184 -8.44 -6.30 -22.79
N ALA A 185 -8.65 -6.92 -21.63
CA ALA A 185 -9.89 -7.62 -21.32
C ALA A 185 -11.11 -6.69 -21.32
N LEU A 186 -10.96 -5.44 -20.84
CA LEU A 186 -12.01 -4.42 -20.86
C LEU A 186 -12.25 -3.87 -22.28
N GLU A 187 -11.18 -3.56 -23.02
CA GLU A 187 -11.26 -3.10 -24.42
C GLU A 187 -12.02 -4.10 -25.32
N CYS A 188 -11.72 -5.39 -25.14
CA CYS A 188 -12.37 -6.49 -25.86
C CYS A 188 -13.76 -6.85 -25.28
N LYS A 189 -14.21 -6.17 -24.22
CA LYS A 189 -15.47 -6.44 -23.51
C LYS A 189 -15.58 -7.88 -22.97
N LEU A 190 -14.45 -8.51 -22.66
CA LEU A 190 -14.38 -9.83 -22.04
C LEU A 190 -14.79 -9.76 -20.56
N ILE A 191 -14.50 -8.62 -19.93
CA ILE A 191 -15.04 -8.19 -18.64
C ILE A 191 -15.61 -6.76 -18.75
N ALA A 192 -16.40 -6.34 -17.77
CA ALA A 192 -16.85 -4.96 -17.61
C ALA A 192 -16.17 -4.31 -16.39
N GLU A 193 -16.08 -2.98 -16.35
CA GLU A 193 -15.39 -2.24 -15.28
C GLU A 193 -15.97 -2.56 -13.90
N GLU A 194 -17.30 -2.69 -13.81
CA GLU A 194 -18.02 -3.02 -12.58
C GLU A 194 -17.63 -4.40 -12.02
N GLN A 195 -17.15 -5.31 -12.87
CA GLN A 195 -16.69 -6.63 -12.45
C GLN A 195 -15.41 -6.57 -11.62
N LEU A 196 -14.61 -5.50 -11.75
CA LEU A 196 -13.44 -5.29 -10.90
C LEU A 196 -13.81 -5.03 -9.44
N PHE A 197 -15.04 -4.60 -9.16
CA PHE A 197 -15.52 -4.33 -7.80
C PHE A 197 -16.44 -5.42 -7.25
N THR A 198 -17.07 -6.21 -8.13
CA THR A 198 -18.15 -7.14 -7.76
C THR A 198 -17.75 -8.61 -7.83
N ILE A 199 -16.58 -8.92 -8.41
CA ILE A 199 -16.09 -10.29 -8.56
C ILE A 199 -14.73 -10.43 -7.89
N SER A 200 -14.54 -11.52 -7.15
CA SER A 200 -13.25 -11.82 -6.52
C SER A 200 -12.12 -12.01 -7.55
N GLU A 201 -10.89 -11.68 -7.17
CA GLU A 201 -9.69 -11.91 -7.98
C GLU A 201 -9.56 -13.37 -8.43
N LYS A 202 -9.91 -14.33 -7.57
CA LYS A 202 -9.92 -15.76 -7.92
C LYS A 202 -10.83 -16.04 -9.11
N ALA A 203 -12.05 -15.53 -9.09
CA ALA A 203 -13.01 -15.74 -10.17
C ALA A 203 -12.62 -14.97 -11.45
N LEU A 204 -12.00 -13.79 -11.33
CA LEU A 204 -11.42 -13.08 -12.48
C LEU A 204 -10.27 -13.89 -13.11
N VAL A 205 -9.38 -14.45 -12.30
CA VAL A 205 -8.27 -15.30 -12.76
C VAL A 205 -8.81 -16.56 -13.45
N GLU A 206 -9.79 -17.26 -12.85
CA GLU A 206 -10.43 -18.43 -13.47
C GLU A 206 -11.09 -18.08 -14.81
N LYS A 207 -11.70 -16.90 -14.91
CA LYS A 207 -12.25 -16.39 -16.17
C LYS A 207 -11.14 -16.11 -17.19
N PHE A 208 -10.05 -15.45 -16.79
CA PHE A 208 -8.90 -15.18 -17.66
C PHE A 208 -8.22 -16.47 -18.15
N ASP A 209 -8.08 -17.48 -17.28
CA ASP A 209 -7.58 -18.82 -17.64
C ASP A 209 -8.45 -19.44 -18.75
N ALA A 210 -9.78 -19.36 -18.65
CA ALA A 210 -10.70 -19.87 -19.67
C ALA A 210 -10.61 -19.10 -21.01
N LEU A 211 -10.56 -17.76 -20.94
CA LEU A 211 -10.45 -16.90 -22.13
C LEU A 211 -9.15 -17.14 -22.89
N ALA A 212 -8.03 -17.29 -22.19
CA ALA A 212 -6.73 -17.59 -22.80
C ALA A 212 -6.70 -19.01 -23.40
N LYS A 213 -7.30 -20.00 -22.72
CA LYS A 213 -7.41 -21.37 -23.24
C LYS A 213 -8.19 -21.44 -24.55
N ASP A 214 -9.28 -20.69 -24.65
CA ASP A 214 -10.13 -20.64 -25.85
C ASP A 214 -9.57 -19.67 -26.91
N ASN A 215 -8.46 -18.96 -26.61
CA ASN A 215 -7.80 -17.97 -27.45
C ASN A 215 -8.78 -16.95 -28.04
N VAL A 216 -9.63 -16.36 -27.19
CA VAL A 216 -10.69 -15.44 -27.63
C VAL A 216 -10.17 -14.13 -28.21
N ASP A 217 -8.97 -13.71 -27.82
CA ASP A 217 -8.22 -12.57 -28.36
C ASP A 217 -6.71 -12.89 -28.29
N GLU A 218 -6.00 -12.75 -29.41
CA GLU A 218 -4.59 -13.14 -29.53
C GLU A 218 -3.69 -12.29 -28.62
N SER A 219 -3.95 -10.98 -28.54
CA SER A 219 -3.15 -10.06 -27.71
C SER A 219 -3.33 -10.34 -26.22
N PHE A 220 -4.59 -10.48 -25.77
CA PHE A 220 -4.92 -10.89 -24.40
C PHE A 220 -4.24 -12.22 -24.05
N THR A 221 -4.35 -13.21 -24.94
CA THR A 221 -3.82 -14.55 -24.73
C THR A 221 -2.30 -14.54 -24.61
N ARG A 222 -1.60 -13.78 -25.46
CA ARG A 222 -0.14 -13.59 -25.38
C ARG A 222 0.29 -12.91 -24.08
N LEU A 223 -0.37 -11.82 -23.69
CA LEU A 223 -0.10 -11.11 -22.43
C LEU A 223 -0.31 -12.05 -21.22
N TYR A 224 -1.45 -12.72 -21.17
CA TYR A 224 -1.81 -13.60 -20.07
C TYR A 224 -0.90 -14.84 -19.99
N HIS A 225 -0.58 -15.47 -21.13
CA HIS A 225 0.40 -16.57 -21.14
C HIS A 225 1.77 -16.11 -20.68
N THR A 226 2.22 -14.92 -21.09
CA THR A 226 3.49 -14.36 -20.61
C THR A 226 3.46 -14.17 -19.10
N PHE A 227 2.39 -13.58 -18.54
CA PHE A 227 2.25 -13.40 -17.08
C PHE A 227 2.23 -14.74 -16.32
N ARG A 228 1.59 -15.77 -16.86
CA ARG A 228 1.47 -17.09 -16.21
C ARG A 228 2.74 -17.93 -16.30
N ASN A 229 3.60 -17.66 -17.28
CA ASN A 229 4.79 -18.47 -17.57
C ASN A 229 6.11 -17.75 -17.30
N MET A 230 6.10 -16.43 -17.07
CA MET A 230 7.33 -15.68 -16.75
C MET A 230 7.97 -16.23 -15.47
N LYS A 231 9.30 -16.35 -15.50
CA LYS A 231 10.10 -16.90 -14.38
C LYS A 231 11.24 -15.98 -13.95
N VAL A 232 11.75 -15.19 -14.89
CA VAL A 232 12.92 -14.33 -14.70
C VAL A 232 12.68 -13.04 -15.48
N VAL A 233 12.84 -11.91 -14.80
CA VAL A 233 12.88 -10.59 -15.42
C VAL A 233 14.33 -10.27 -15.77
N GLN A 234 14.58 -9.85 -17.00
CA GLN A 234 15.89 -9.42 -17.47
C GLN A 234 16.05 -7.92 -17.24
N HIS A 235 17.14 -7.55 -16.57
CA HIS A 235 17.48 -6.17 -16.25
C HIS A 235 18.35 -5.58 -17.35
N THR A 236 17.84 -4.59 -18.08
CA THR A 236 18.51 -4.02 -19.26
C THR A 236 18.43 -2.49 -19.29
N GLN A 237 19.36 -1.86 -20.02
CA GLN A 237 19.32 -0.41 -20.28
C GLN A 237 18.48 -0.07 -21.53
N GLU A 238 18.31 -1.03 -22.44
CA GLU A 238 17.53 -0.89 -23.67
C GLU A 238 16.47 -2.00 -23.74
N PRO A 239 15.33 -1.76 -24.41
CA PRO A 239 14.31 -2.79 -24.57
C PRO A 239 14.83 -3.96 -25.41
N LEU A 240 14.47 -5.18 -25.02
CA LEU A 240 14.84 -6.38 -25.75
C LEU A 240 13.87 -6.70 -26.89
N PRO A 241 14.36 -7.19 -28.04
CA PRO A 241 13.49 -7.67 -29.11
C PRO A 241 12.71 -8.91 -28.65
N ASP A 242 11.51 -9.09 -29.22
CA ASP A 242 10.60 -10.20 -28.91
C ASP A 242 10.37 -10.43 -27.40
N SER A 243 10.32 -9.33 -26.65
CA SER A 243 10.06 -9.32 -25.22
C SER A 243 9.01 -8.27 -24.85
N TYR A 244 8.31 -8.49 -23.76
CA TYR A 244 7.56 -7.46 -23.06
C TYR A 244 8.51 -6.71 -22.15
N CYS A 245 8.63 -5.40 -22.34
CA CYS A 245 9.57 -4.57 -21.57
C CYS A 245 8.85 -3.39 -20.93
N VAL A 246 9.15 -3.16 -19.66
CA VAL A 246 8.58 -2.08 -18.84
C VAL A 246 9.68 -1.16 -18.39
N SER A 247 9.48 0.14 -18.60
CA SER A 247 10.32 1.22 -18.08
C SER A 247 9.41 2.20 -17.36
N VAL A 248 9.22 1.99 -16.06
CA VAL A 248 8.31 2.81 -15.24
C VAL A 248 8.94 3.14 -13.90
N SER A 249 8.72 4.37 -13.45
CA SER A 249 9.01 4.80 -12.08
C SER A 249 7.76 4.65 -11.24
N VAL A 250 7.92 4.26 -9.97
CA VAL A 250 6.82 3.98 -9.05
C VAL A 250 6.97 4.76 -7.74
N LYS A 251 5.88 4.89 -6.99
CA LYS A 251 5.87 5.55 -5.66
C LYS A 251 6.95 4.93 -4.76
N LYS A 252 7.80 5.79 -4.18
CA LYS A 252 8.78 5.38 -3.16
C LYS A 252 8.16 5.46 -1.78
N ARG A 253 7.91 4.31 -1.17
CA ARG A 253 7.34 4.19 0.18
C ARG A 253 8.49 4.13 1.18
N TYR A 254 8.49 5.04 2.15
CA TYR A 254 9.43 5.02 3.28
C TYR A 254 8.83 5.77 4.45
N VAL A 255 9.42 5.56 5.63
CA VAL A 255 9.07 6.28 6.86
C VAL A 255 10.33 6.82 7.52
N ASN A 256 10.18 7.96 8.19
CA ASN A 256 11.17 8.51 9.10
C ASN A 256 10.46 8.77 10.43
N PRO A 257 10.21 7.72 11.23
CA PRO A 257 9.31 7.80 12.37
C PRO A 257 9.85 8.78 13.42
N LEU A 258 8.94 9.34 14.20
CA LEU A 258 9.28 10.10 15.39
C LEU A 258 9.80 9.18 16.50
N VAL A 259 10.77 9.65 17.26
CA VAL A 259 11.30 8.98 18.45
C VAL A 259 11.13 9.90 19.67
N LYS A 260 10.58 9.36 20.75
CA LYS A 260 10.38 10.09 22.00
C LYS A 260 11.73 10.43 22.66
N LEU A 261 11.89 11.69 23.06
CA LEU A 261 13.02 12.18 23.85
C LEU A 261 12.60 12.41 25.30
N GLY A 262 13.14 11.58 26.20
CA GLY A 262 12.96 11.73 27.64
C GLY A 262 11.52 11.53 28.13
N ASN A 263 11.32 11.76 29.42
CA ASN A 263 10.01 11.68 30.04
C ASN A 263 9.36 13.08 30.04
N GLY A 264 8.29 13.24 29.27
CA GLY A 264 7.44 14.42 29.34
C GLY A 264 6.76 14.54 30.71
N THR A 265 6.35 15.75 31.06
CA THR A 265 5.52 16.02 32.24
C THR A 265 4.11 16.40 31.80
N SER A 266 3.16 16.42 32.73
CA SER A 266 1.79 16.91 32.49
C SER A 266 1.75 18.36 31.96
N SER A 267 2.83 19.12 32.15
CA SER A 267 2.97 20.53 31.75
C SER A 267 3.83 20.74 30.50
N SER A 268 4.54 19.71 30.01
CA SER A 268 5.34 19.78 28.79
C SER A 268 5.40 18.38 28.16
N PRO A 269 4.74 18.14 27.01
CA PRO A 269 4.76 16.84 26.36
C PRO A 269 6.20 16.43 26.05
N ALA A 270 6.44 15.11 26.05
CA ALA A 270 7.75 14.58 25.72
C ALA A 270 8.11 15.04 24.30
N LYS A 271 9.27 15.66 24.16
CA LYS A 271 9.71 16.15 22.85
C LYS A 271 9.92 14.93 21.94
N ALA A 272 9.55 15.01 20.68
CA ALA A 272 9.84 13.97 19.71
C ALA A 272 10.64 14.58 18.56
N VAL A 273 11.51 13.78 17.95
CA VAL A 273 12.31 14.19 16.78
C VAL A 273 12.35 13.04 15.78
N ARG A 274 12.64 13.35 14.51
CA ARG A 274 12.76 12.34 13.47
C ARG A 274 13.96 11.42 13.75
N LEU A 275 13.79 10.13 13.51
CA LEU A 275 14.85 9.14 13.70
C LEU A 275 16.15 9.52 12.97
N SER A 276 16.06 10.04 11.75
CA SER A 276 17.23 10.47 10.96
C SER A 276 18.07 11.57 11.62
N GLU A 277 17.47 12.37 12.51
CA GLU A 277 18.19 13.41 13.26
C GLU A 277 19.00 12.81 14.43
N LEU A 278 18.58 11.66 14.95
CA LEU A 278 19.21 10.96 16.07
C LEU A 278 20.19 9.88 15.63
N ASN A 279 19.92 9.24 14.49
CA ASN A 279 20.64 8.09 13.99
C ASN A 279 21.15 8.35 12.57
N LYS A 280 22.47 8.47 12.41
CA LYS A 280 23.11 8.70 11.11
C LYS A 280 22.94 7.53 10.14
N GLU A 281 22.89 6.31 10.66
CA GLU A 281 22.64 5.12 9.85
C GLU A 281 21.23 5.16 9.27
N ALA A 282 20.24 5.59 10.06
CA ALA A 282 18.87 5.79 9.59
C ALA A 282 18.79 6.81 8.44
N ASP A 283 19.46 7.95 8.59
CA ASP A 283 19.54 8.98 7.55
C ASP A 283 20.19 8.45 6.26
N SER A 284 21.29 7.70 6.38
CA SER A 284 21.96 7.04 5.26
C SER A 284 21.04 6.04 4.56
N CYS A 285 20.38 5.13 5.28
CA CYS A 285 19.47 4.14 4.70
C CYS A 285 18.33 4.80 3.90
N ILE A 286 17.71 5.85 4.45
CA ILE A 286 16.64 6.58 3.76
C ILE A 286 17.17 7.23 2.49
N LYS A 287 18.33 7.91 2.55
CA LYS A 287 18.94 8.56 1.38
C LYS A 287 19.31 7.55 0.29
N GLU A 288 19.87 6.41 0.67
CA GLU A 288 20.22 5.33 -0.25
C GLU A 288 18.97 4.81 -0.97
N PHE A 289 17.89 4.50 -0.24
CA PHE A 289 16.61 4.10 -0.84
C PHE A 289 16.02 5.16 -1.77
N LEU A 290 16.04 6.43 -1.36
CA LEU A 290 15.55 7.54 -2.18
C LEU A 290 16.39 7.76 -3.44
N SER A 291 17.68 7.42 -3.41
CA SER A 291 18.58 7.47 -4.58
C SER A 291 18.54 6.21 -5.45
N PHE A 292 17.99 5.10 -4.95
CA PHE A 292 17.94 3.84 -5.67
C PHE A 292 17.19 3.98 -7.00
N ALA A 293 17.75 3.39 -8.04
CA ALA A 293 17.09 3.17 -9.31
C ALA A 293 17.52 1.80 -9.83
N ASP A 294 16.55 0.98 -10.25
CA ASP A 294 16.83 -0.25 -10.97
C ASP A 294 17.29 0.07 -12.41
N THR A 295 17.63 -0.94 -13.20
CA THR A 295 17.89 -0.77 -14.63
C THR A 295 16.68 -0.16 -15.34
N GLN A 296 16.94 0.59 -16.42
CA GLN A 296 15.90 1.35 -17.12
C GLN A 296 14.72 0.47 -17.55
N PHE A 297 14.99 -0.77 -17.99
CA PHE A 297 13.97 -1.73 -18.38
C PHE A 297 14.06 -3.01 -17.56
N GLY A 298 12.88 -3.54 -17.22
CA GLY A 298 12.66 -4.96 -16.93
C GLY A 298 12.00 -5.62 -18.13
N CYS A 299 12.56 -6.71 -18.63
CA CYS A 299 12.05 -7.40 -19.82
C CYS A 299 11.78 -8.88 -19.55
N VAL A 300 10.68 -9.40 -20.09
CA VAL A 300 10.37 -10.84 -20.12
C VAL A 300 10.11 -11.28 -21.55
N PRO A 301 10.67 -12.42 -22.01
CA PRO A 301 10.35 -12.95 -23.33
C PRO A 301 8.86 -13.23 -23.45
N TRP A 302 8.28 -12.95 -24.61
CA TRP A 302 6.90 -13.33 -24.89
C TRP A 302 6.73 -14.85 -24.84
N CYS A 303 5.62 -15.30 -24.26
CA CYS A 303 5.21 -16.72 -24.25
C CYS A 303 4.03 -16.96 -25.19
#